data_AF-A0A7V9HLY8-F1
#
_entry.id   AF-A0A7V9HLY8-F1
#
_cell.length_a   1.000
_cell.length_b   1.000
_cell.length_c   1.000
_cell.angle_alpha   90.00
_cell.angle_beta   90.00
_cell.angle_gamma   90.00
#
_symmetry.space_group_name_H-M   'P 1'
#
loop_
_entity.id
_entity.type
_entity.pdbx_description
1 polymer ?
#
loop_
_entity_poly.entity_id
_entity_poly.type
_entity_poly.pdbx_seq_one_letter_code
_entity_poly.pdbx_strand_id
1 'polypeptide(L)' 'MMLTIPFVVYAVFRYLHLVYARRLGGSPEILLVRDRPLLASILLWGVGSVLILYIWA' A
#
# COMPACT_ATOMS: atom_id res chain seq x y z
N MET A 1 10.28 -13.39 3.21
CA MET A 1 10.06 -12.20 2.35
C MET A 1 9.18 -12.46 1.10
N MET A 2 8.38 -13.53 1.05
CA MET A 2 7.32 -13.72 0.04
C MET A 2 5.93 -13.24 0.54
N LEU A 3 5.74 -13.15 1.86
CA LEU A 3 4.46 -12.76 2.47
C LEU A 3 4.07 -11.29 2.23
N THR A 4 5.05 -10.44 1.92
CA THR A 4 4.84 -9.01 1.64
C THR A 4 4.41 -8.75 0.20
N ILE A 5 4.64 -9.71 -0.71
CA ILE A 5 4.28 -9.62 -2.13
C ILE A 5 2.78 -9.33 -2.34
N PRO A 6 1.82 -10.06 -1.73
CA PRO A 6 0.40 -9.78 -1.92
C PRO A 6 -0.01 -8.37 -1.46
N PHE A 7 0.61 -7.83 -0.40
CA PHE A 7 0.36 -6.46 0.06
C PHE A 7 0.82 -5.41 -0.95
N VAL A 8 2.03 -5.58 -1.48
CA VAL A 8 2.60 -4.66 -2.48
C VAL A 8 1.80 -4.72 -3.78
N VAL A 9 1.44 -5.93 -4.24
CA VAL A 9 0.62 -6.11 -5.44
C VAL A 9 -0.75 -5.44 -5.30
N TYR A 10 -1.44 -5.64 -4.17
CA TYR A 10 -2.70 -4.95 -3.89
C TYR A 10 -2.53 -3.43 -3.91
N ALA A 11 -1.50 -2.90 -3.25
CA ALA A 11 -1.25 -1.47 -3.19
C ALA A 11 -1.01 -0.86 -4.59
N VAL A 12 -0.22 -1.53 -5.43
CA VAL A 12 0.06 -1.07 -6.80
C VAL A 12 -1.20 -1.09 -7.66
N PHE A 13 -1.95 -2.20 -7.67
CA PHE A 13 -3.20 -2.28 -8.44
C PHE A 13 -4.25 -1.29 -7.97
N ARG A 14 -4.38 -1.08 -6.65
CA ARG A 14 -5.29 -0.10 -6.05
C ARG A 14 -4.93 1.32 -6.48
N TYR A 15 -3.64 1.67 -6.45
CA TYR A 15 -3.15 2.97 -6.90
C TYR A 15 -3.44 3.19 -8.39
N LEU A 16 -3.13 2.20 -9.24
CA LEU A 16 -3.43 2.27 -10.67
C LEU A 16 -4.93 2.41 -10.94
N HIS A 17 -5.77 1.65 -10.25
CA HIS A 17 -7.23 1.79 -10.36
C HIS A 17 -7.69 3.21 -9.99
N LEU A 18 -7.13 3.79 -8.95
CA LEU A 18 -7.53 5.11 -8.48
C LEU A 18 -7.07 6.25 -9.42
N VAL A 19 -5.88 6.11 -10.02
CA VAL A 19 -5.35 7.04 -11.02
C VAL A 19 -6.11 6.93 -12.35
N TYR A 20 -6.24 5.71 -12.89
CA TYR A 20 -6.81 5.49 -14.22
C TYR A 20 -8.33 5.47 -14.23
N ALA A 21 -8.99 4.80 -13.28
CA ALA A 21 -10.46 4.66 -13.28
C ALA A 21 -11.18 5.90 -12.75
N ARG A 22 -10.60 6.61 -11.76
CA ARG A 22 -11.22 7.82 -11.20
C ARG A 22 -10.72 9.13 -11.81
N ARG A 23 -9.76 9.08 -12.76
CA ARG A 23 -9.10 10.26 -13.37
C ARG A 23 -8.56 11.26 -12.33
N LEU A 24 -8.26 10.81 -11.12
CA LEU A 24 -7.72 11.64 -10.04
C LEU A 24 -6.20 11.76 -10.16
N GLY A 25 -5.70 11.99 -11.38
CA GLY A 25 -4.28 12.04 -11.71
C GLY A 25 -3.55 13.30 -11.25
N GLY A 26 -4.21 14.18 -10.47
CA GLY A 26 -3.66 15.48 -10.12
C GLY A 26 -2.66 15.46 -8.96
N SER A 27 -2.84 14.59 -7.95
CA SER A 27 -1.98 14.59 -6.75
C SER A 27 -1.94 13.21 -6.09
N PRO A 28 -0.96 12.36 -6.43
CA PRO A 28 -0.87 10.99 -5.93
C PRO A 28 -0.68 10.90 -4.40
N GLU A 29 -0.09 11.92 -3.76
CA GLU A 29 0.03 12.00 -2.30
C GLU A 29 -1.33 12.17 -1.61
N ILE A 30 -2.19 13.06 -2.14
CA ILE A 30 -3.55 13.25 -1.61
C ILE A 30 -4.38 11.99 -1.83
N LEU A 31 -4.16 11.32 -2.96
CA LEU A 31 -4.80 10.06 -3.30
C LEU A 31 -4.44 8.95 -2.29
N LEU A 32 -3.17 8.89 -1.91
CA LEU A 32 -2.67 7.99 -0.88
C LEU A 32 -3.34 8.22 0.47
N VAL A 33 -3.43 9.49 0.88
CA VAL A 33 -4.01 9.90 2.17
C VAL A 33 -5.52 9.73 2.21
N ARG A 34 -6.21 9.93 1.08
CA ARG A 34 -7.67 9.88 1.00
C ARG A 34 -8.21 8.46 0.90
N ASP A 35 -7.44 7.52 0.35
CA ASP A 35 -7.86 6.13 0.16
C ASP A 35 -7.44 5.26 1.36
N ARG A 36 -8.35 5.18 2.34
CA ARG A 36 -8.19 4.40 3.59
C ARG A 36 -7.63 2.98 3.39
N PRO A 37 -8.11 2.16 2.41
CA PRO A 37 -7.58 0.80 2.25
C PRO A 37 -6.18 0.75 1.62
N LEU A 38 -5.78 1.74 0.82
CA LEU A 38 -4.39 1.85 0.35
C LEU A 38 -3.45 2.15 1.52
N LEU A 39 -3.84 3.11 2.37
CA LEU A 39 -3.07 3.52 3.55
C LEU A 39 -2.97 2.38 4.58
N ALA A 40 -4.07 1.66 4.80
CA ALA A 40 -4.08 0.46 5.64
C ALA A 40 -3.14 -0.63 5.13
N SER A 41 -3.07 -0.83 3.80
CA SER A 41 -2.18 -1.82 3.20
C SER A 41 -0.70 -1.46 3.39
N ILE A 42 -0.35 -0.18 3.25
CA ILE A 42 1.00 0.32 3.50
C ILE A 42 1.37 0.20 4.98
N LEU A 43 0.45 0.55 5.89
CA LEU A 43 0.64 0.38 7.33
C LEU A 43 0.82 -1.09 7.73
N LEU A 44 -0.05 -1.99 7.25
CA LEU A 44 0.05 -3.42 7.50
C LEU A 44 1.36 -4.00 6.97
N TRP A 45 1.80 -3.54 5.79
CA TRP A 45 3.09 -3.93 5.24
C TRP A 45 4.26 -3.43 6.11
N GLY A 46 4.26 -2.17 6.53
CA GLY A 46 5.31 -1.61 7.39
C GLY A 46 5.38 -2.31 8.75
N VAL A 47 4.23 -2.49 9.40
CA VAL A 47 4.12 -3.22 10.68
C VAL A 47 4.56 -4.68 10.52
N GLY A 48 4.10 -5.37 9.47
CA GLY A 48 4.51 -6.74 9.18
C GLY A 48 6.01 -6.87 8.93
N SER A 49 6.61 -5.91 8.20
CA SER A 49 8.05 -5.91 7.92
C SER A 49 8.88 -5.66 9.18
N VAL A 50 8.46 -4.72 10.04
CA VAL A 50 9.11 -4.46 11.34
C VAL A 50 8.98 -5.65 12.29
N LEU A 51 7.80 -6.27 12.38
CA LEU A 51 7.59 -7.48 13.17
C LEU A 51 8.47 -8.63 12.70
N ILE A 52 8.55 -8.87 11.39
CA ILE A 52 9.44 -9.90 10.84
C ILE A 52 10.90 -9.58 11.16
N LEU A 53 11.34 -8.33 10.98
CA LEU A 53 12.71 -7.95 11.34
C LEU A 53 12.99 -8.14 12.84
N TYR A 54 12.05 -7.81 13.72
CA TYR A 54 12.23 -7.95 15.16
C TYR A 54 12.16 -9.41 15.65
N ILE A 55 11.34 -10.25 15.01
CA ILE A 55 11.25 -11.69 15.33
C ILE A 55 12.50 -12.45 14.89
N TRP A 56 13.15 -11.99 13.82
CA TRP A 56 14.33 -12.65 13.23
C TRP A 56 15.66 -11.94 13.52
N ALA A 57 15.64 -10.86 14.32
CA ALA A 57 16.81 -10.18 14.86
C ALA A 57 17.18 -10.74 16.24
#